data_AF-A0A521BEH7-F1
#
_entry.id   AF-A0A521BEH7-F1
#
_cell.length_a   1.000
_cell.length_b   1.000
_cell.length_c   1.000
_cell.angle_alpha   90.00
_cell.angle_beta   90.00
_cell.angle_gamma   90.00
#
_symmetry.space_group_name_H-M   'P 1'
#
loop_
_entity.id
_entity.type
_entity.pdbx_description
1 polymer ?
#
loop_
_entity_poly.entity_id
_entity_poly.type
_entity_poly.pdbx_seq_one_letter_code
_entity_poly.pdbx_strand_id
1 'polypeptide(L)'
;MQQEEINKGSRLIENIMGSTIKIEQEDVKDIPLAFLSVEDMKFHLSWKWMMPVVIKIEEDLGYLVLIEGKRCKITADEDTVFENESDTKLEAIWHTIVDFLEWYEQQ
;
A
#
# COMPACT_ATOMS: atom_id res chain seq x y z
N MET A 1 12.49 -8.80 3.18
CA MET A 1 11.70 -9.03 1.95
C MET A 1 12.62 -9.41 0.80
N GLN A 2 12.20 -10.36 -0.03
CA GLN A 2 12.93 -10.74 -1.26
C GLN A 2 12.50 -9.85 -2.44
N GLN A 3 13.33 -9.69 -3.46
CA GLN A 3 13.03 -8.78 -4.58
C GLN A 3 11.76 -9.18 -5.34
N GLU A 4 11.51 -10.47 -5.49
CA GLU A 4 10.30 -10.99 -6.16
C GLU A 4 9.02 -10.57 -5.42
N GLU A 5 9.03 -10.65 -4.10
CA GLU A 5 7.95 -10.26 -3.20
C GLU A 5 7.67 -8.75 -3.31
N ILE A 6 8.74 -7.94 -3.29
CA ILE A 6 8.68 -6.49 -3.47
C ILE A 6 8.04 -6.12 -4.82
N ASN A 7 8.45 -6.81 -5.88
CA ASN A 7 7.95 -6.56 -7.22
C ASN A 7 6.48 -6.96 -7.35
N LYS A 8 6.07 -8.08 -6.74
CA LYS A 8 4.66 -8.51 -6.68
C LYS A 8 3.81 -7.46 -5.98
N GLY A 9 4.20 -7.06 -4.76
CA GLY A 9 3.45 -6.06 -3.99
C GLY A 9 3.38 -4.70 -4.68
N SER A 10 4.45 -4.27 -5.34
CA SER A 10 4.47 -3.00 -6.08
C SER A 10 3.50 -3.00 -7.26
N ARG A 11 3.31 -4.14 -7.94
CA ARG A 11 2.30 -4.28 -9.02
C ARG A 11 0.87 -4.20 -8.50
N LEU A 12 0.59 -4.88 -7.37
CA LEU A 12 -0.73 -4.82 -6.74
C LEU A 12 -1.10 -3.38 -6.37
N ILE A 13 -0.13 -2.65 -5.80
CA ILE A 13 -0.32 -1.24 -5.44
C ILE A 13 -0.49 -0.38 -6.70
N GLU A 14 0.33 -0.58 -7.74
CA GLU A 14 0.19 0.14 -9.02
C GLU A 14 -1.21 -0.06 -9.62
N ASN A 15 -1.74 -1.29 -9.60
CA ASN A 15 -3.04 -1.62 -10.16
C ASN A 15 -4.17 -0.79 -9.56
N ILE A 16 -4.15 -0.56 -8.24
CA ILE A 16 -5.15 0.30 -7.59
C ILE A 16 -4.83 1.78 -7.80
N MET A 17 -3.57 2.20 -7.72
CA MET A 17 -3.20 3.62 -7.80
C MET A 17 -3.37 4.20 -9.22
N GLY A 18 -3.34 3.36 -10.25
CA GLY A 18 -3.42 3.77 -11.64
C GLY A 18 -2.17 4.50 -12.10
N SER A 19 -2.33 5.48 -13.00
CA SER A 19 -1.18 6.08 -13.70
C SER A 19 -0.38 7.10 -12.89
N THR A 20 -0.92 7.65 -11.81
CA THR A 20 -0.29 8.74 -11.05
C THR A 20 -0.79 8.79 -9.62
N ILE A 21 0.14 8.87 -8.67
CA ILE A 21 -0.18 9.16 -7.27
C ILE A 21 -0.27 10.67 -7.10
N LYS A 22 -1.47 11.15 -6.80
CA LYS A 22 -1.68 12.55 -6.44
C LYS A 22 -1.26 12.79 -5.01
N ILE A 23 -0.49 13.86 -4.79
CA ILE A 23 -0.11 14.28 -3.45
C ILE A 23 -0.74 15.65 -3.21
N GLU A 24 -1.72 15.72 -2.32
CA GLU A 24 -2.45 16.96 -2.00
C GLU A 24 -1.63 17.90 -1.09
N GLN A 25 -0.48 18.35 -1.58
CA GLN A 25 0.40 19.31 -0.90
C GLN A 25 0.94 20.30 -1.94
N GLU A 26 0.78 21.61 -1.70
CA GLU A 26 1.07 22.67 -2.70
C GLU A 26 2.47 22.59 -3.32
N ASP A 27 3.48 22.17 -2.56
CA ASP A 27 4.89 22.13 -2.99
C ASP A 27 5.40 20.73 -3.34
N VAL A 28 4.52 19.73 -3.40
CA VAL A 28 4.91 18.35 -3.68
C VAL A 28 4.36 17.90 -5.02
N LYS A 29 5.26 17.56 -5.94
CA LYS A 29 4.89 16.98 -7.22
C LYS A 29 4.30 15.58 -7.03
N ASP A 30 3.26 15.32 -7.80
CA ASP A 30 2.70 13.98 -8.02
C ASP A 30 3.77 12.99 -8.48
N ILE A 31 3.52 11.71 -8.23
CA ILE A 31 4.41 10.62 -8.63
C ILE A 31 3.81 9.94 -9.85
N PRO A 32 4.40 10.07 -11.06
CA PRO A 32 3.83 9.49 -12.27
C PRO A 32 4.24 8.02 -12.42
N LEU A 33 3.40 7.12 -11.91
CA LEU A 33 3.65 5.66 -11.92
C LEU A 33 3.81 5.10 -13.34
N ALA A 34 3.06 5.62 -14.31
CA ALA A 34 3.08 5.12 -15.69
C ALA A 34 4.44 5.19 -16.41
N PHE A 35 5.42 5.92 -15.86
CA PHE A 35 6.78 6.03 -16.43
C PHE A 35 7.85 5.33 -15.59
N LEU A 36 7.45 4.66 -14.50
CA LEU A 36 8.37 3.98 -13.61
C LEU A 36 8.37 2.49 -13.88
N SER A 37 9.56 1.88 -13.81
CA SER A 37 9.63 0.43 -13.71
C SER A 37 9.16 0.00 -12.32
N VAL A 38 8.67 -1.23 -12.19
CA VAL A 38 8.26 -1.81 -10.89
C VAL A 38 9.41 -1.77 -9.86
N GLU A 39 10.66 -1.87 -10.32
CA GLU A 39 11.87 -1.85 -9.49
C GLU A 39 12.16 -0.44 -8.93
N ASP A 40 11.67 0.60 -9.59
CA ASP A 40 11.81 2.00 -9.15
C ASP A 40 10.71 2.42 -8.19
N MET A 41 9.67 1.60 -7.98
CA MET A 41 8.56 1.89 -7.09
C MET A 41 8.94 1.65 -5.62
N LYS A 42 9.06 2.72 -4.85
CA LYS A 42 9.63 2.69 -3.49
C LYS A 42 8.60 2.53 -2.38
N PHE A 43 7.49 1.84 -2.66
CA PHE A 43 6.42 1.59 -1.69
C PHE A 43 6.95 0.94 -0.40
N HIS A 44 7.76 -0.11 -0.53
CA HIS A 44 8.35 -0.81 0.60
C HIS A 44 9.44 -0.01 1.38
N LEU A 45 9.86 1.16 0.90
CA LEU A 45 10.97 1.95 1.46
C LEU A 45 10.59 3.34 1.96
N SER A 46 9.42 3.86 1.57
CA SER A 46 9.08 5.25 1.85
C SER A 46 7.62 5.44 2.26
N TRP A 47 7.44 6.07 3.42
CA TRP A 47 6.10 6.49 3.86
C TRP A 47 5.43 7.48 2.89
N LYS A 48 6.21 8.30 2.20
CA LYS A 48 5.69 9.21 1.15
C LYS A 48 4.99 8.46 0.02
N TRP A 49 5.44 7.23 -0.26
CA TRP A 49 4.84 6.37 -1.28
C TRP A 49 3.66 5.57 -0.72
N MET A 50 3.74 5.14 0.55
CA MET A 50 2.68 4.32 1.17
C MET A 50 1.47 5.12 1.65
N MET A 51 1.65 6.35 2.15
CA MET A 51 0.52 7.13 2.69
C MET A 51 -0.60 7.33 1.66
N PRO A 52 -0.32 7.69 0.39
CA PRO A 52 -1.39 7.80 -0.62
C PRO A 52 -2.11 6.47 -0.89
N VAL A 53 -1.42 5.34 -0.73
CA VAL A 53 -2.03 4.00 -0.86
C VAL A 53 -2.98 3.73 0.30
N VAL A 54 -2.56 4.06 1.53
CA VAL A 54 -3.41 3.99 2.73
C VAL A 54 -4.67 4.83 2.54
N ILE A 55 -4.51 6.10 2.15
CA ILE A 55 -5.64 7.00 1.88
C ILE A 55 -6.57 6.41 0.82
N LYS A 56 -6.02 5.86 -0.27
CA LYS A 56 -6.84 5.24 -1.30
C LYS A 56 -7.68 4.08 -0.77
N ILE A 57 -7.09 3.22 0.07
CA ILE A 57 -7.81 2.10 0.68
C ILE A 57 -8.93 2.61 1.60
N GLU A 58 -8.68 3.66 2.38
CA GLU A 58 -9.65 4.23 3.32
C GLU A 58 -10.77 5.01 2.63
N GLU A 59 -10.43 5.92 1.72
CA GLU A 59 -11.36 6.89 1.14
C GLU A 59 -12.03 6.39 -0.14
N ASP A 60 -11.27 5.74 -1.03
CA ASP A 60 -11.80 5.29 -2.33
C ASP A 60 -12.37 3.87 -2.26
N LEU A 61 -11.71 2.97 -1.54
CA LEU A 61 -12.13 1.57 -1.43
C LEU A 61 -13.04 1.32 -0.22
N GLY A 62 -13.05 2.23 0.76
CA GLY A 62 -13.96 2.18 1.92
C GLY A 62 -13.55 1.22 3.04
N TYR A 63 -12.28 0.82 3.10
CA TYR A 63 -11.78 -0.12 4.12
C TYR A 63 -11.00 0.59 5.22
N LEU A 64 -11.19 0.18 6.48
CA LEU A 64 -10.48 0.77 7.61
C LEU A 64 -9.04 0.26 7.71
N VAL A 65 -8.06 1.16 7.73
CA VAL A 65 -6.64 0.84 7.96
C VAL A 65 -6.22 1.33 9.36
N LEU A 66 -5.97 0.41 10.28
CA LEU A 66 -5.47 0.73 11.62
C LEU A 66 -3.96 0.52 11.70
N ILE A 67 -3.22 1.59 12.01
CA ILE A 67 -1.76 1.55 12.17
C ILE A 67 -1.40 1.91 13.62
N GLU A 68 -0.85 0.95 14.37
CA GLU A 68 -0.48 1.11 15.78
C GLU A 68 0.91 0.53 16.04
N GLY A 69 1.84 1.33 16.57
CA GLY A 69 3.19 0.86 16.88
C GLY A 69 3.91 0.29 15.65
N LYS A 70 4.21 -1.01 15.65
CA LYS A 70 4.78 -1.75 14.52
C LYS A 70 3.80 -2.77 13.92
N ARG A 71 2.50 -2.52 14.08
CA ARG A 71 1.40 -3.35 13.61
C ARG A 71 0.50 -2.57 12.68
N CYS A 72 -0.03 -3.25 11.66
CA CYS A 72 -1.03 -2.71 10.75
C CYS A 72 -2.15 -3.73 10.56
N LYS A 73 -3.40 -3.26 10.58
CA LYS A 73 -4.61 -4.08 10.42
C LYS A 73 -5.55 -3.46 9.39
N ILE A 74 -6.12 -4.28 8.52
CA ILE A 74 -7.21 -3.90 7.60
C ILE A 74 -8.40 -4.83 7.88
N THR A 75 -9.58 -4.25 8.06
CA THR A 75 -10.83 -5.01 8.24
C THR A 75 -11.68 -4.87 7.00
N ALA A 76 -11.83 -5.98 6.27
CA ALA A 76 -12.63 -6.05 5.05
C ALA A 76 -14.12 -6.28 5.35
N ASP A 77 -14.42 -7.20 6.27
CA ASP A 77 -15.75 -7.49 6.78
C ASP A 77 -15.66 -8.17 8.17
N GLU A 78 -16.75 -8.76 8.67
CA GLU A 78 -16.79 -9.41 10.00
C GLU A 78 -15.85 -10.62 10.12
N ASP A 79 -15.60 -11.33 9.02
CA ASP A 79 -14.83 -12.58 9.00
C ASP A 79 -13.45 -12.41 8.33
N THR A 80 -13.25 -11.33 7.58
CA THR A 80 -12.04 -11.07 6.80
C THR A 80 -11.22 -9.93 7.38
N VAL A 81 -10.09 -10.27 8.00
CA VAL A 81 -9.15 -9.33 8.61
C VAL A 81 -7.73 -9.66 8.16
N PHE A 82 -7.00 -8.64 7.71
CA PHE A 82 -5.58 -8.71 7.38
C PHE A 82 -4.80 -8.00 8.47
N GLU A 83 -3.76 -8.64 9.00
CA GLU A 83 -2.99 -8.07 10.09
C GLU A 83 -1.56 -8.59 10.12
N ASN A 84 -0.60 -7.67 10.20
CA ASN A 84 0.81 -7.99 10.35
C ASN A 84 1.47 -7.11 11.43
N GLU A 85 2.41 -7.70 12.14
CA GLU A 85 3.39 -7.03 12.99
C GLU A 85 4.79 -7.32 12.44
N SER A 86 5.66 -6.32 12.41
CA SER A 86 7.01 -6.46 11.81
C SER A 86 8.07 -5.67 12.56
N ASP A 87 9.33 -5.81 12.15
CA ASP A 87 10.45 -5.11 12.77
C ASP A 87 10.36 -3.59 12.60
N THR A 88 9.75 -3.14 11.51
CA THR A 88 9.48 -1.72 11.26
C THR A 88 8.01 -1.47 10.99
N LYS A 89 7.55 -0.28 11.36
CA LYS A 89 6.18 0.18 11.08
C LYS A 89 5.86 0.12 9.58
N LEU A 90 6.80 0.54 8.73
CA LEU A 90 6.58 0.57 7.29
C LEU A 90 6.42 -0.84 6.71
N GLU A 91 7.25 -1.78 7.17
CA GLU A 91 7.16 -3.18 6.75
C GLU A 91 5.83 -3.80 7.15
N ALA A 92 5.37 -3.57 8.38
CA ALA A 92 4.06 -4.05 8.83
C ALA A 92 2.91 -3.50 7.96
N ILE A 93 2.97 -2.22 7.62
CA ILE A 93 1.98 -1.58 6.74
C ILE A 93 2.03 -2.18 5.34
N TRP A 94 3.23 -2.34 4.79
CA TRP A 94 3.42 -2.88 3.45
C TRP A 94 2.89 -4.31 3.35
N HIS A 95 3.24 -5.19 4.30
CA HIS A 95 2.76 -6.58 4.31
C HIS A 95 1.24 -6.64 4.44
N THR A 96 0.64 -5.92 5.39
CA THR A 96 -0.83 -5.90 5.56
C THR A 96 -1.54 -5.40 4.30
N ILE A 97 -1.00 -4.38 3.64
CA ILE A 97 -1.59 -3.86 2.40
C ILE A 97 -1.44 -4.87 1.26
N VAL A 98 -0.28 -5.50 1.10
CA VAL A 98 -0.09 -6.51 0.06
C VAL A 98 -1.02 -7.70 0.26
N ASP A 99 -1.12 -8.25 1.47
CA ASP A 99 -2.04 -9.35 1.78
C ASP A 99 -3.50 -8.99 1.47
N PHE A 100 -3.90 -7.78 1.85
CA PHE A 100 -5.23 -7.25 1.55
C PHE A 100 -5.47 -7.13 0.04
N LEU A 101 -4.52 -6.58 -0.71
CA LEU A 101 -4.66 -6.39 -2.15
C LEU A 101 -4.68 -7.70 -2.93
N GLU A 102 -3.92 -8.71 -2.48
CA GLU A 102 -3.97 -10.06 -3.06
C GLU A 102 -5.37 -10.67 -2.96
N TRP A 103 -6.06 -10.45 -1.84
CA TRP A 103 -7.45 -10.85 -1.66
C TRP A 103 -8.40 -9.98 -2.47
N TYR A 104 -8.19 -8.66 -2.48
CA TYR A 104 -9.05 -7.70 -3.17
C TYR A 104 -9.10 -7.93 -4.69
N GLU A 105 -7.99 -8.31 -5.33
CA GLU A 105 -7.95 -8.63 -6.76
C GLU A 105 -8.74 -9.90 -7.14
N GLN A 106 -9.06 -10.77 -6.18
CA GLN A 106 -9.74 -12.04 -6.43
C GLN A 106 -11.27 -11.97 -6.28
N GLN A 107 -11.80 -10.82 -5.87
CA GLN A 107 -13.23 -10.55 -5.78
C GLN A 107 -13.83 -10.21 -7.16
#